data_AF-A0A6G8F2H6-F1
#
_entry.id   AF-A0A6G8F2H6-F1
#
_cell.length_a   1.000
_cell.length_b   1.000
_cell.length_c   1.000
_cell.angle_alpha   90.00
_cell.angle_beta   90.00
_cell.angle_gamma   90.00
#
_symmetry.space_group_name_H-M   'P 1'
#
loop_
_entity.id
_entity.type
_entity.pdbx_description
1 polymer ?
#
loop_
_entity_poly.entity_id
_entity_poly.type
_entity_poly.pdbx_seq_one_letter_code
_entity_poly.pdbx_strand_id
1 'polypeptide(L)'
;MNKFNWTIAASTAVILLSSCGNDYSNVASYTVEKQECMQPFKCSFVIRLENKLSEQDLTLMSNKIRDDALTVDNLFINYYLPCMEVGNGAWATARFTPEFSLNIQDYMLENNPACKDKNGTNI
;
A
#
# COMPACT_ATOMS: atom_id res chain seq x y z
N MET A 1 -13.93 29.29 64.53
CA MET A 1 -14.93 28.41 63.89
C MET A 1 -14.96 28.77 62.42
N ASN A 2 -14.19 28.06 61.58
CA ASN A 2 -14.66 27.05 60.60
C ASN A 2 -15.09 27.73 59.28
N LYS A 3 -14.69 27.38 58.05
CA LYS A 3 -13.83 26.38 57.38
C LYS A 3 -13.67 26.90 55.92
N PHE A 4 -12.46 27.08 55.39
CA PHE A 4 -11.76 26.20 54.42
C PHE A 4 -12.44 25.89 53.06
N ASN A 5 -11.73 26.30 52.00
CA ASN A 5 -11.64 25.77 50.61
C ASN A 5 -12.90 25.87 49.70
N TRP A 6 -12.80 25.93 48.37
CA TRP A 6 -11.84 25.30 47.45
C TRP A 6 -11.55 26.15 46.21
N THR A 7 -10.26 26.34 45.88
CA THR A 7 -9.79 26.73 44.55
C THR A 7 -9.91 25.50 43.64
N ILE A 8 -10.78 25.54 42.63
CA ILE A 8 -10.78 24.53 41.57
C ILE A 8 -9.64 24.90 40.62
N ALA A 9 -8.48 24.28 40.83
CA ALA A 9 -7.46 24.22 39.79
C ALA A 9 -8.04 23.37 38.65
N ALA A 10 -8.49 24.03 37.59
CA ALA A 10 -8.89 23.35 36.37
C ALA A 10 -7.67 22.63 35.81
N SER A 11 -7.69 21.30 35.97
CA SER A 11 -6.81 20.38 35.29
C SER A 11 -6.95 20.58 33.78
N THR A 12 -5.85 20.87 33.12
CA THR A 12 -5.65 20.40 31.75
C THR A 12 -4.25 19.83 31.69
N ALA A 13 -4.14 18.54 32.02
CA ALA A 13 -3.08 17.73 31.48
C ALA A 13 -3.20 17.83 29.96
N VAL A 14 -2.26 18.54 29.32
CA VAL A 14 -2.12 18.52 27.87
C VAL A 14 -1.59 17.15 27.53
N ILE A 15 -2.51 16.22 27.26
CA ILE A 15 -2.18 14.94 26.65
C ILE A 15 -1.76 15.28 25.22
N LEU A 16 -0.45 15.41 25.00
CA LEU A 16 0.11 15.35 23.66
C LEU A 16 -0.16 13.94 23.15
N LEU A 17 -1.32 13.75 22.51
CA LEU A 17 -1.46 12.69 21.54
C LEU A 17 -0.45 13.03 20.46
N SER A 18 0.76 12.46 20.57
CA SER A 18 1.63 12.26 19.43
C SER A 18 0.87 11.32 18.49
N SER A 19 -0.05 11.90 17.72
CA SER A 19 -0.53 11.29 16.51
C SER A 19 0.73 11.07 15.71
N CYS A 20 1.20 9.83 15.63
CA CYS A 20 2.04 9.39 14.53
C CYS A 20 1.15 9.50 13.30
N GLY A 21 0.91 10.73 12.84
CA GLY A 21 0.35 11.02 11.55
C GLY A 21 1.41 10.55 10.57
N ASN A 22 1.27 9.33 10.09
CA ASN A 22 1.99 8.91 8.90
C ASN A 22 1.61 9.93 7.83
N ASP A 23 2.58 10.75 7.42
CA ASP A 23 2.40 11.70 6.34
C ASP A 23 2.34 10.89 5.04
N TYR A 24 1.13 10.51 4.64
CA TYR A 24 0.85 9.65 3.49
C TYR A 24 1.09 10.36 2.13
N SER A 25 1.76 11.52 2.13
CA SER A 25 1.98 12.37 0.96
C SER A 25 3.06 11.85 0.00
N ASN A 26 3.86 10.85 0.39
CA ASN A 26 4.90 10.24 -0.46
C ASN A 26 4.51 8.85 -1.01
N VAL A 27 3.26 8.65 -1.44
CA VAL A 27 2.98 7.46 -2.26
C VAL A 27 3.63 7.70 -3.62
N ALA A 28 4.69 6.94 -3.90
CA ALA A 28 5.45 7.03 -5.13
C ALA A 28 4.56 7.07 -6.37
N SER A 29 5.00 7.78 -7.41
CA SER A 29 4.32 7.83 -8.71
C SER A 29 4.02 6.42 -9.21
N TYR A 30 2.75 6.17 -9.56
CA TYR A 30 2.29 4.91 -10.12
C TYR A 30 1.27 5.18 -11.22
N THR A 31 1.11 4.22 -12.12
CA THR A 31 0.07 4.23 -13.16
C THR A 31 -0.82 3.01 -13.01
N VAL A 32 -2.14 3.22 -13.01
CA VAL A 32 -3.10 2.12 -13.15
C VAL A 32 -3.21 1.77 -14.63
N GLU A 33 -2.60 0.65 -15.04
CA GLU A 33 -2.63 0.20 -16.44
C GLU A 33 -3.93 -0.52 -16.78
N LYS A 34 -4.53 -1.20 -15.79
CA LYS A 34 -5.77 -1.94 -15.96
C LYS A 34 -6.55 -2.01 -14.66
N GLN A 35 -7.87 -1.88 -14.77
CA GLN A 35 -8.82 -2.11 -13.69
C GLN A 35 -9.99 -2.94 -14.24
N GLU A 36 -10.26 -4.08 -13.60
CA GLU A 36 -11.37 -4.96 -13.95
C GLU A 36 -12.19 -5.26 -12.70
N CYS A 37 -13.45 -4.87 -12.70
CA CYS A 37 -14.34 -5.06 -11.57
C CYS A 37 -15.60 -5.84 -11.98
N MET A 38 -16.00 -6.75 -11.11
CA MET A 38 -17.24 -7.50 -11.15
C MET A 38 -17.91 -7.35 -9.78
N GLN A 39 -18.66 -6.26 -9.61
CA GLN A 39 -19.32 -5.96 -8.35
C GLN A 39 -20.45 -6.97 -8.04
N PRO A 40 -20.70 -7.28 -6.75
CA PRO A 40 -19.92 -6.86 -5.57
C PRO A 40 -18.72 -7.79 -5.27
N PHE A 41 -18.41 -8.74 -6.15
CA PHE A 41 -17.55 -9.87 -5.80
C PHE A 41 -16.05 -9.56 -5.83
N LYS A 42 -15.59 -8.83 -6.85
CA LYS A 42 -14.15 -8.68 -7.09
C LYS A 42 -13.77 -7.42 -7.86
N CYS A 43 -12.63 -6.83 -7.52
CA CYS A 43 -11.85 -5.98 -8.43
C CYS A 43 -10.41 -6.49 -8.55
N SER A 44 -9.81 -6.27 -9.72
CA SER A 44 -8.40 -6.54 -10.01
C SER A 44 -7.75 -5.32 -10.63
N PHE A 45 -6.58 -4.94 -10.11
CA PHE A 45 -5.77 -3.84 -10.60
C PHE A 45 -4.43 -4.37 -11.12
N VAL A 46 -3.98 -3.77 -12.22
CA VAL A 46 -2.60 -3.86 -12.72
C VAL A 46 -2.00 -2.48 -12.56
N ILE A 47 -0.95 -2.39 -11.74
CA ILE A 47 -0.29 -1.14 -11.40
C ILE A 47 1.16 -1.20 -11.84
N ARG A 48 1.57 -0.16 -12.57
CA ARG A 48 2.96 0.11 -12.91
C ARG A 48 3.58 1.03 -11.88
N LEU A 49 4.68 0.59 -11.30
CA LEU A 49 5.53 1.40 -10.44
C LEU A 49 6.73 1.91 -11.24
N GLU A 50 7.24 3.10 -10.91
CA GLU A 50 8.50 3.57 -11.49
C GLU A 50 9.70 2.82 -10.93
N ASN A 51 9.67 2.47 -9.65
CA ASN A 51 10.76 1.81 -8.92
C ASN A 51 10.21 0.80 -7.90
N LYS A 52 11.09 -0.05 -7.36
CA LYS A 52 10.76 -0.87 -6.19
C LYS A 52 10.37 0.03 -5.02
N LEU A 53 9.35 -0.40 -4.28
CA LEU A 53 8.90 0.22 -3.05
C LEU A 53 9.17 -0.69 -1.86
N SER A 54 9.21 -0.11 -0.66
CA SER A 54 9.28 -0.90 0.56
C SER A 54 7.96 -1.66 0.79
N GLU A 55 8.00 -2.71 1.61
CA GLU A 55 6.78 -3.42 2.03
C GLU A 55 5.79 -2.48 2.73
N GLN A 56 6.31 -1.54 3.52
CA GLN A 56 5.52 -0.50 4.17
C GLN A 56 4.81 0.37 3.14
N ASP A 57 5.52 0.91 2.14
CA ASP A 57 4.93 1.78 1.12
C ASP A 57 3.90 1.05 0.25
N LEU A 58 4.18 -0.21 -0.12
CA LEU A 58 3.22 -1.05 -0.83
C LEU A 58 1.97 -1.30 0.00
N THR A 59 2.11 -1.51 1.30
CA THR A 59 0.98 -1.68 2.23
C THR A 59 0.16 -0.40 2.31
N LEU A 60 0.78 0.76 2.48
CA LEU A 60 0.07 2.05 2.52
C LEU A 60 -0.66 2.32 1.19
N MET A 61 -0.01 2.06 0.06
CA MET A 61 -0.61 2.20 -1.28
C MET A 61 -1.78 1.23 -1.49
N SER A 62 -1.63 -0.04 -1.10
CA SER A 62 -2.67 -1.06 -1.21
C SER A 62 -3.92 -0.69 -0.42
N ASN A 63 -3.74 -0.19 0.81
CA ASN A 63 -4.86 0.24 1.65
C ASN A 63 -5.60 1.43 1.05
N LYS A 64 -4.89 2.42 0.49
CA LYS A 64 -5.54 3.53 -0.22
C LYS A 64 -6.40 3.05 -1.40
N ILE A 65 -5.86 2.13 -2.21
CA ILE A 65 -6.63 1.54 -3.34
C ILE A 65 -7.84 0.75 -2.82
N ARG A 66 -7.71 0.07 -1.67
CA ARG A 66 -8.83 -0.62 -1.01
C ARG A 66 -9.91 0.35 -0.53
N ASP A 67 -9.53 1.48 0.05
CA ASP A 67 -10.45 2.53 0.50
C ASP A 67 -11.25 3.12 -0.67
N ASP A 68 -10.63 3.24 -1.84
CA ASP A 68 -11.32 3.67 -3.07
C ASP A 68 -12.22 2.55 -3.66
N ALA A 69 -11.92 1.28 -3.35
CA ALA A 69 -12.59 0.11 -3.90
C ALA A 69 -13.57 -0.60 -2.94
N LEU A 70 -13.90 -0.01 -1.77
CA LEU A 70 -14.63 -0.62 -0.62
C LEU A 70 -15.91 -1.42 -0.94
N THR A 71 -16.46 -1.26 -2.14
CA THR A 71 -17.67 -1.93 -2.63
C THR A 71 -17.49 -3.39 -3.05
N VAL A 72 -16.28 -3.97 -2.95
CA VAL A 72 -16.03 -5.36 -3.35
C VAL A 72 -15.52 -6.27 -2.24
N ASP A 73 -15.97 -7.53 -2.25
CA ASP A 73 -15.53 -8.56 -1.30
C ASP A 73 -14.01 -8.79 -1.43
N ASN A 74 -13.55 -8.98 -2.67
CA ASN A 74 -12.18 -9.36 -2.98
C ASN A 74 -11.47 -8.28 -3.81
N LEU A 75 -10.27 -7.88 -3.38
CA LEU A 75 -9.42 -6.96 -4.15
C LEU A 75 -8.07 -7.61 -4.41
N PHE A 76 -7.64 -7.59 -5.66
CA PHE A 76 -6.33 -8.07 -6.11
C PHE A 76 -5.58 -6.93 -6.77
N ILE A 77 -4.33 -6.71 -6.38
CA ILE A 77 -3.48 -5.68 -6.95
C ILE A 77 -2.17 -6.33 -7.36
N ASN A 78 -1.81 -6.20 -8.63
CA ASN A 78 -0.56 -6.72 -9.18
C ASN A 78 0.35 -5.54 -9.53
N TYR A 79 1.52 -5.50 -8.91
CA TYR A 79 2.51 -4.45 -9.09
C TYR A 79 3.63 -4.92 -10.02
N TYR A 80 3.82 -4.18 -11.11
CA TYR A 80 4.88 -4.42 -12.10
C TYR A 80 5.87 -3.27 -12.10
N LEU A 81 7.15 -3.59 -12.30
CA LEU A 81 8.23 -2.60 -12.53
C LEU A 81 8.35 -2.29 -14.04
N PRO A 82 8.96 -1.17 -14.47
CA PRO A 82 8.91 -0.70 -15.86
C PRO A 82 9.29 -1.73 -16.92
N CYS A 83 10.28 -2.56 -16.63
CA CYS A 83 10.79 -3.59 -17.55
C CYS A 83 9.93 -4.86 -17.63
N MET A 84 8.98 -5.07 -16.71
CA MET A 84 8.24 -6.33 -16.61
C MET A 84 7.01 -6.36 -17.52
N GLU A 85 6.82 -7.45 -18.25
CA GLU A 85 5.62 -7.67 -19.05
C GLU A 85 4.41 -8.05 -18.17
N VAL A 86 3.26 -7.41 -18.41
CA VAL A 86 2.01 -7.75 -17.71
C VAL A 86 1.56 -9.16 -18.09
N GLY A 87 1.21 -9.98 -17.09
CA GLY A 87 0.75 -11.35 -17.30
C GLY A 87 1.87 -12.40 -17.18
N ASN A 88 3.14 -11.99 -17.21
CA ASN A 88 4.30 -12.85 -16.94
C ASN A 88 4.72 -12.84 -15.45
N GLY A 89 3.74 -12.61 -14.58
CA GLY A 89 3.89 -12.54 -13.13
C GLY A 89 4.41 -11.21 -12.61
N ALA A 90 3.79 -10.74 -11.53
CA ALA A 90 4.06 -9.44 -10.95
C ALA A 90 5.25 -9.48 -9.98
N TRP A 91 5.94 -8.34 -9.84
CA TRP A 91 6.99 -8.19 -8.84
C TRP A 91 6.40 -8.26 -7.43
N ALA A 92 5.26 -7.62 -7.18
CA ALA A 92 4.55 -7.74 -5.91
C ALA A 92 3.05 -7.93 -6.14
N THR A 93 2.39 -8.60 -5.19
CA THR A 93 0.93 -8.79 -5.21
C THR A 93 0.35 -8.44 -3.85
N ALA A 94 -0.70 -7.62 -3.83
CA ALA A 94 -1.53 -7.39 -2.67
C ALA A 94 -2.90 -8.03 -2.87
N ARG A 95 -3.42 -8.68 -1.84
CA ARG A 95 -4.73 -9.33 -1.84
C ARG A 95 -5.50 -8.98 -0.59
N PHE A 96 -6.78 -8.65 -0.74
CA PHE A 96 -7.73 -8.48 0.34
C PHE A 96 -8.82 -9.54 0.18
N THR A 97 -8.66 -10.68 0.85
CA THR A 97 -9.51 -11.87 0.66
C THR A 97 -9.69 -12.72 1.94
N PRO A 98 -10.43 -12.29 2.98
CA PRO A 98 -10.88 -10.93 3.33
C PRO A 98 -9.80 -10.10 4.05
N GLU A 99 -8.81 -10.78 4.65
CA GLU A 99 -7.65 -10.16 5.28
C GLU A 99 -6.65 -9.68 4.23
N PHE A 100 -5.87 -8.66 4.60
CA PHE A 100 -4.79 -8.14 3.78
C PHE A 100 -3.60 -9.11 3.77
N SER A 101 -3.04 -9.33 2.59
CA SER A 101 -1.75 -9.99 2.40
C SER A 101 -0.95 -9.29 1.30
N LEU A 102 0.35 -9.15 1.53
CA LEU A 102 1.31 -8.62 0.57
C LEU A 102 2.37 -9.69 0.33
N ASN A 103 2.71 -9.93 -0.92
CA ASN A 103 3.77 -10.85 -1.31
C ASN A 103 4.69 -10.19 -2.32
N ILE A 104 5.96 -9.98 -1.94
CA ILE A 104 7.02 -9.49 -2.81
C ILE A 104 7.74 -10.71 -3.40
N GLN A 105 7.82 -10.76 -4.72
CA GLN A 105 8.32 -11.89 -5.50
C GLN A 105 9.57 -11.47 -6.27
N ASP A 106 10.66 -11.16 -5.57
CA ASP A 106 11.91 -10.71 -6.21
C ASP A 106 12.44 -11.71 -7.25
N TYR A 107 12.19 -13.01 -7.06
CA TYR A 107 12.45 -14.05 -8.06
C TYR A 107 11.85 -13.72 -9.44
N MET A 108 10.64 -13.16 -9.49
CA MET A 108 9.98 -12.80 -10.74
C MET A 108 10.69 -11.67 -11.47
N LEU A 109 11.30 -10.74 -10.73
CA LEU A 109 12.13 -9.70 -11.33
C LEU A 109 13.48 -10.27 -11.77
N GLU A 110 14.15 -11.01 -10.87
CA GLU A 110 15.51 -11.53 -11.08
C GLU A 110 15.62 -12.51 -12.24
N ASN A 111 14.52 -13.17 -12.60
CA ASN A 111 14.49 -14.11 -13.72
C ASN A 111 13.72 -13.58 -14.94
N ASN A 112 13.30 -12.31 -14.92
CA ASN A 112 12.63 -11.72 -16.07
C ASN A 112 13.67 -11.27 -17.12
N PRO A 113 13.70 -11.87 -18.33
CA PRO A 113 14.68 -11.52 -19.34
C PRO A 113 14.54 -10.07 -19.84
N ALA A 114 13.33 -9.48 -19.78
CA ALA A 114 13.11 -8.08 -20.17
C ALA A 114 13.72 -7.09 -19.16
N CYS A 115 14.02 -7.56 -17.94
CA CYS A 115 14.67 -6.79 -16.89
C CYS A 115 16.17 -7.07 -16.79
N LYS A 116 16.79 -7.64 -17.84
CA LYS A 116 18.22 -7.90 -17.89
C LYS A 116 18.93 -7.02 -18.91
N ASP A 117 20.13 -6.57 -18.56
CA ASP A 117 21.05 -5.96 -19.51
C ASP A 117 21.68 -7.04 -20.41
N LYS A 118 22.47 -6.60 -21.40
CA LYS A 118 23.19 -7.49 -22.33
C LYS A 118 24.15 -8.49 -21.65
N ASN A 119 24.47 -8.27 -20.38
CA ASN A 119 25.36 -9.13 -19.58
C ASN A 119 24.58 -10.02 -18.60
N GLY A 120 23.24 -9.98 -18.59
CA GLY A 120 22.39 -10.75 -17.66
C GLY A 120 22.23 -10.12 -16.27
N THR A 121 22.63 -8.86 -16.09
CA THR A 121 22.46 -8.09 -14.84
C THR A 121 21.10 -7.42 -14.81
N ASN A 122 20.45 -7.34 -13.64
CA ASN A 122 19.19 -6.62 -13.52
C ASN A 122 19.37 -5.14 -13.88
N ILE A 123 18.48 -4.60 -14.72
CA ILE A 123 18.41 -3.17 -15.04
C ILE A 123 17.66 -2.37 -14.00
#